data_AF-A0A922ZM80-F1
#
_entry.id   AF-A0A922ZM80-F1
#
_cell.length_a   1.000
_cell.length_b   1.000
_cell.length_c   1.000
_cell.angle_alpha   90.00
_cell.angle_beta   90.00
_cell.angle_gamma   90.00
#
_symmetry.space_group_name_H-M   'P 1'
#
loop_
_entity.id
_entity.type
_entity.pdbx_description
1 polymer ?
#
loop_
_entity_poly.entity_id
_entity_poly.type
_entity_poly.pdbx_seq_one_letter_code
_entity_poly.pdbx_strand_id
1 'polypeptide(L)'
;MNEKEIFHVIYNAAHNNAIDLLKESKILFEAKHYPRSYFLALTALEELSKSQMAADVYTSYIKADKFYKHYSKHNKKLNRIEWAHSDAIEFAYYLRDKYGEQIEIKKPSIKKRMQSLYVDIGENESLQTPNNTINKQDAEEMIHIVMVALQQIITRTEYYGHQIGTKGFMK
;
A
#
# COMPACT_ATOMS: atom_id res chain seq x y z
N MET A 1 18.69 -13.91 -18.86
CA MET A 1 17.45 -13.78 -18.07
C MET A 1 16.30 -13.60 -19.06
N ASN A 2 15.33 -14.51 -19.06
CA ASN A 2 14.14 -14.39 -19.92
C ASN A 2 13.14 -13.37 -19.34
N GLU A 3 12.11 -13.00 -20.12
CA GLU A 3 11.13 -11.98 -19.70
C GLU A 3 10.47 -12.33 -18.35
N LYS A 4 10.09 -13.59 -18.15
CA LYS A 4 9.45 -14.04 -16.89
C LYS A 4 10.39 -13.86 -15.70
N GLU A 5 11.64 -14.26 -15.82
CA GLU A 5 12.64 -14.11 -14.76
C GLU A 5 12.85 -12.64 -14.36
N ILE A 6 12.83 -11.70 -15.33
CA ILE A 6 12.90 -10.26 -15.03
C ILE A 6 11.72 -9.84 -14.14
N PHE A 7 10.50 -10.29 -14.44
CA PHE A 7 9.33 -9.95 -13.63
C PHE A 7 9.35 -10.59 -12.24
N HIS A 8 9.96 -11.76 -12.09
CA HIS A 8 10.20 -12.34 -10.77
C HIS A 8 11.21 -11.51 -9.95
N VAL A 9 12.27 -11.00 -10.59
CA VAL A 9 13.22 -10.07 -9.94
C VAL A 9 12.51 -8.78 -9.52
N ILE A 10 11.68 -8.19 -10.40
CA ILE A 10 10.90 -6.99 -10.07
C ILE A 10 9.92 -7.26 -8.91
N TYR A 11 9.27 -8.42 -8.89
CA TYR A 11 8.39 -8.84 -7.79
C TYR A 11 9.12 -8.77 -6.45
N ASN A 12 10.29 -9.41 -6.36
CA ASN A 12 11.11 -9.43 -5.14
C ASN A 12 11.65 -8.04 -4.78
N ALA A 13 12.18 -7.30 -5.75
CA ALA A 13 12.74 -5.97 -5.51
C ALA A 13 11.68 -4.98 -5.01
N ALA A 14 10.50 -4.96 -5.63
CA ALA A 14 9.41 -4.09 -5.21
C ALA A 14 8.83 -4.52 -3.85
N HIS A 15 8.76 -5.82 -3.56
CA HIS A 15 8.32 -6.33 -2.26
C HIS A 15 9.26 -5.88 -1.14
N ASN A 16 10.57 -6.09 -1.31
CA ASN A 16 11.58 -5.70 -0.33
C ASN A 16 11.61 -4.18 -0.14
N ASN A 17 11.52 -3.41 -1.22
CA ASN A 17 11.44 -1.95 -1.13
C ASN A 17 10.21 -1.50 -0.34
N ALA A 18 9.06 -2.18 -0.47
CA ALA A 18 7.90 -1.88 0.35
C ALA A 18 8.12 -2.15 1.85
N ILE A 19 8.85 -3.22 2.19
CA ILE A 19 9.22 -3.53 3.58
C ILE A 19 10.13 -2.44 4.15
N ASP A 20 11.13 -2.01 3.39
CA ASP A 20 12.04 -0.94 3.81
C ASP A 20 11.31 0.40 3.99
N LEU A 21 10.44 0.76 3.05
CA LEU A 21 9.59 1.96 3.15
C LEU A 21 8.65 1.90 4.36
N LEU A 22 8.09 0.74 4.68
CA LEU A 22 7.27 0.55 5.89
C LEU A 22 8.10 0.73 7.16
N LYS A 23 9.32 0.19 7.19
CA LYS A 23 10.24 0.34 8.33
C LYS A 23 10.58 1.82 8.56
N GLU A 24 10.93 2.54 7.51
CA GLU A 24 11.20 3.98 7.57
C GLU A 24 9.96 4.79 7.96
N SER A 25 8.78 4.42 7.44
CA SER A 25 7.50 5.02 7.81
C SER A 25 7.23 4.92 9.32
N LYS A 26 7.53 3.77 9.94
CA LYS A 26 7.38 3.56 11.39
C LYS A 26 8.35 4.42 12.20
N ILE A 27 9.61 4.54 11.77
CA ILE A 27 10.59 5.43 12.41
C ILE A 27 10.09 6.88 12.41
N LEU A 28 9.59 7.35 11.26
CA LEU A 28 9.03 8.70 11.15
C LEU A 28 7.77 8.88 11.99
N PHE A 29 6.94 7.84 12.11
CA PHE A 29 5.76 7.86 12.97
C PHE A 29 6.12 8.05 14.44
N GLU A 30 7.09 7.28 14.94
CA GLU A 30 7.60 7.38 16.32
C GLU A 30 8.21 8.76 16.58
N ALA A 31 8.89 9.34 15.59
CA ALA A 31 9.40 10.70 15.62
C ALA A 31 8.32 11.79 15.42
N LYS A 32 7.04 11.42 15.35
CA LYS A 32 5.88 12.33 15.16
C LYS A 32 5.89 13.08 13.81
N HIS A 33 6.63 12.60 12.83
CA HIS A 33 6.62 13.10 11.45
C HIS A 33 5.50 12.44 10.63
N TYR A 34 4.25 12.59 11.08
CA TYR A 34 3.09 11.88 10.52
C TYR A 34 2.88 12.09 9.02
N PRO A 35 3.06 13.30 8.43
CA PRO A 35 2.87 13.45 6.99
C PRO A 35 3.90 12.64 6.18
N ARG A 36 5.15 12.60 6.64
CA ARG A 36 6.20 11.82 5.96
C ARG A 36 6.04 10.33 6.19
N SER A 37 5.63 9.94 7.40
CA SER A 37 5.24 8.57 7.70
C SER A 37 4.11 8.07 6.77
N TYR A 38 3.03 8.85 6.64
CA TYR A 38 1.92 8.56 5.72
C TYR A 38 2.41 8.40 4.28
N PHE A 39 3.25 9.33 3.82
CA PHE A 39 3.78 9.30 2.46
C PHE A 39 4.55 8.00 2.18
N LEU A 40 5.45 7.59 3.09
CA LEU A 40 6.23 6.37 2.93
C LEU A 40 5.36 5.12 3.00
N ALA A 41 4.39 5.07 3.92
CA ALA A 41 3.47 3.94 4.00
C ALA A 41 2.60 3.80 2.73
N LEU A 42 2.05 4.91 2.21
CA LEU A 42 1.31 4.86 0.94
C LEU A 42 2.21 4.44 -0.23
N THR A 43 3.45 4.90 -0.25
CA THR A 43 4.44 4.48 -1.27
C THR A 43 4.78 2.99 -1.13
N ALA A 44 4.90 2.46 0.08
CA ALA A 44 5.05 1.04 0.33
C ALA A 44 3.87 0.24 -0.25
N LEU A 45 2.64 0.70 -0.04
CA LEU A 45 1.45 0.07 -0.62
C LEU A 45 1.48 0.07 -2.17
N GLU A 46 1.96 1.15 -2.79
CA GLU A 46 2.15 1.22 -4.23
C GLU A 46 3.21 0.23 -4.73
N GLU A 47 4.30 0.04 -3.99
CA GLU A 47 5.35 -0.92 -4.31
C GLU A 47 4.86 -2.37 -4.13
N LEU A 48 4.03 -2.67 -3.13
CA LEU A 48 3.34 -3.95 -3.02
C LEU A 48 2.42 -4.20 -4.21
N SER A 49 1.66 -3.19 -4.65
CA SER A 49 0.85 -3.29 -5.86
C SER A 49 1.68 -3.62 -7.10
N LYS A 50 2.84 -2.95 -7.26
CA LYS A 50 3.79 -3.24 -8.35
C LYS A 50 4.35 -4.65 -8.25
N SER A 51 4.72 -5.08 -7.04
CA SER A 51 5.19 -6.43 -6.75
C SER A 51 4.15 -7.46 -7.23
N GLN A 52 2.91 -7.36 -6.76
CA GLN A 52 1.84 -8.30 -7.17
C GLN A 52 1.54 -8.25 -8.67
N MET A 53 1.64 -7.09 -9.31
CA MET A 53 1.46 -6.99 -10.77
C MET A 53 2.62 -7.63 -11.54
N ALA A 54 3.85 -7.55 -11.04
CA ALA A 54 4.98 -8.24 -11.64
C ALA A 54 4.84 -9.76 -11.51
N ALA A 55 4.36 -10.24 -10.35
CA ALA A 55 3.99 -11.64 -10.17
C ALA A 55 2.90 -12.09 -11.15
N ASP A 56 1.90 -11.25 -11.46
CA ASP A 56 0.89 -11.58 -12.48
C ASP A 56 1.50 -11.79 -13.88
N VAL A 57 2.56 -11.06 -14.24
CA VAL A 57 3.27 -11.27 -15.51
C VAL A 57 4.09 -12.56 -15.47
N TYR A 58 4.84 -12.76 -14.38
CA TYR A 58 5.65 -13.96 -14.17
C TYR A 58 4.82 -15.25 -14.28
N THR A 59 3.64 -15.24 -13.65
CA THR A 59 2.68 -16.35 -13.65
C THR A 59 1.85 -16.43 -14.94
N SER A 60 2.07 -15.52 -15.89
CA SER A 60 1.35 -15.42 -17.17
C SER A 60 -0.15 -15.13 -17.02
N TYR A 61 -0.57 -14.61 -15.86
CA TYR A 61 -1.92 -14.14 -15.64
C TYR A 61 -2.22 -12.85 -16.44
N ILE A 62 -1.22 -11.99 -16.60
CA ILE A 62 -1.28 -10.84 -17.51
C ILE A 62 -0.06 -10.80 -18.43
N LYS A 63 -0.17 -10.04 -19.53
CA LYS A 63 0.97 -9.75 -20.42
C LYS A 63 1.81 -8.58 -19.90
N ALA A 64 3.09 -8.56 -20.24
CA ALA A 64 4.04 -7.51 -19.86
C ALA A 64 3.60 -6.10 -20.31
N ASP A 65 2.94 -5.97 -21.46
CA ASP A 65 2.43 -4.68 -21.95
C ASP A 65 1.42 -4.05 -20.98
N LYS A 66 0.60 -4.87 -20.31
CA LYS A 66 -0.31 -4.39 -19.27
C LYS A 66 0.47 -3.88 -18.06
N PHE A 67 1.54 -4.54 -17.63
CA PHE A 67 2.42 -4.03 -16.58
C PHE A 67 2.92 -2.63 -16.94
N TYR A 68 3.54 -2.47 -18.10
CA TYR A 68 4.13 -1.19 -18.52
C TYR A 68 3.11 -0.05 -18.64
N LYS A 69 1.87 -0.34 -19.03
CA LYS A 69 0.79 0.66 -19.13
C LYS A 69 0.27 1.17 -17.77
N HIS A 70 0.43 0.39 -16.70
CA HIS A 70 -0.21 0.66 -15.41
C HIS A 70 0.77 1.02 -14.30
N TYR A 71 1.99 0.49 -14.31
CA TYR A 71 2.92 0.64 -13.17
C TYR A 71 3.36 2.08 -12.90
N SER A 72 3.35 2.96 -13.91
CA SER A 72 3.66 4.38 -13.75
C SER A 72 2.49 5.23 -13.24
N LYS A 73 1.27 4.66 -13.15
CA LYS A 73 0.06 5.39 -12.79
C LYS A 73 -0.34 5.10 -11.35
N HIS A 74 -0.14 6.07 -10.46
CA HIS A 74 -0.46 5.97 -9.03
C HIS A 74 -1.88 5.46 -8.76
N ASN A 75 -2.89 6.08 -9.39
CA ASN A 75 -4.29 5.64 -9.28
C ASN A 75 -4.50 4.17 -9.67
N LYS A 76 -3.82 3.69 -10.72
CA LYS A 76 -3.95 2.29 -11.16
C LYS A 76 -3.29 1.33 -10.18
N LYS A 77 -2.16 1.71 -9.57
CA LYS A 77 -1.52 0.94 -8.49
C LYS A 77 -2.45 0.81 -7.29
N LEU A 78 -3.03 1.91 -6.82
CA LEU A 78 -3.94 1.90 -5.67
C LEU A 78 -5.20 1.07 -5.92
N ASN A 79 -5.83 1.20 -7.09
CA ASN A 79 -7.01 0.41 -7.41
C ASN A 79 -6.73 -1.10 -7.46
N ARG A 80 -5.52 -1.51 -7.88
CA ARG A 80 -5.18 -2.93 -8.01
C ARG A 80 -4.88 -3.61 -6.66
N ILE A 81 -4.58 -2.81 -5.64
CA ILE A 81 -4.33 -3.27 -4.27
C ILE A 81 -5.49 -2.89 -3.32
N GLU A 82 -6.66 -2.58 -3.86
CA GLU A 82 -7.84 -2.20 -3.07
C GLU A 82 -8.28 -3.30 -2.09
N TRP A 83 -8.01 -4.57 -2.42
CA TRP A 83 -8.23 -5.70 -1.51
C TRP A 83 -7.51 -5.54 -0.17
N ALA A 84 -6.33 -4.89 -0.14
CA ALA A 84 -5.61 -4.66 1.10
C ALA A 84 -6.34 -3.69 2.03
N HIS A 85 -7.02 -2.69 1.46
CA HIS A 85 -7.86 -1.77 2.22
C HIS A 85 -9.10 -2.50 2.77
N SER A 86 -9.74 -3.33 1.95
CA SER A 86 -10.90 -4.14 2.38
C SER A 86 -10.53 -5.10 3.51
N ASP A 87 -9.39 -5.79 3.39
CA ASP A 87 -8.93 -6.73 4.42
C ASP A 87 -8.49 -6.01 5.70
N ALA A 88 -7.93 -4.81 5.60
CA ALA A 88 -7.60 -3.98 6.76
C ALA A 88 -8.85 -3.55 7.53
N ILE A 89 -9.93 -3.19 6.82
CA ILE A 89 -11.24 -2.92 7.45
C ILE A 89 -11.77 -4.17 8.16
N GLU A 90 -11.74 -5.32 7.49
CA GLU A 90 -12.22 -6.59 8.04
C GLU A 90 -11.45 -6.96 9.33
N PHE A 91 -10.13 -6.79 9.30
CA PHE A 91 -9.28 -7.02 10.47
C PHE A 91 -9.55 -6.02 11.60
N ALA A 92 -9.76 -4.73 11.28
CA ALA A 92 -10.13 -3.72 12.28
C ALA A 92 -11.48 -4.05 12.96
N TYR A 93 -12.46 -4.57 12.22
CA TYR A 93 -13.72 -5.04 12.82
C TYR A 93 -13.50 -6.23 13.76
N TYR A 94 -12.67 -7.20 13.37
CA TYR A 94 -12.30 -8.30 14.24
C TYR A 94 -11.65 -7.82 15.55
N LEU A 95 -10.72 -6.88 15.47
CA LEU A 95 -10.08 -6.31 16.66
C LEU A 95 -11.06 -5.55 17.54
N ARG A 96 -11.98 -4.78 16.94
CA ARG A 96 -13.03 -4.08 17.68
C ARG A 96 -13.91 -5.05 18.44
N ASP A 97 -14.41 -6.08 17.77
CA ASP A 97 -15.36 -7.01 18.35
C ASP A 97 -14.70 -7.88 19.45
N LYS A 98 -13.39 -8.15 19.33
CA LYS A 98 -12.63 -8.98 20.28
C LYS A 98 -12.02 -8.20 21.44
N TYR A 99 -11.53 -6.99 21.20
CA TYR A 99 -10.71 -6.21 22.14
C TYR A 99 -11.24 -4.79 22.40
N GLY A 100 -12.31 -4.36 21.72
CA GLY A 100 -12.87 -3.02 21.88
C GLY A 100 -12.10 -1.90 21.15
N GLU A 101 -11.10 -2.24 20.33
CA GLU A 101 -10.30 -1.25 19.58
C GLU A 101 -11.10 -0.66 18.41
N GLN A 102 -11.25 0.67 18.36
CA GLN A 102 -11.88 1.35 17.22
C GLN A 102 -10.82 1.97 16.32
N ILE A 103 -10.62 1.36 15.15
CA ILE A 103 -9.79 1.93 14.09
C ILE A 103 -10.68 2.14 12.87
N GLU A 104 -10.92 3.39 12.51
CA GLU A 104 -11.58 3.73 11.24
C GLU A 104 -10.52 3.72 10.13
N ILE A 105 -10.64 2.85 9.13
CA ILE A 105 -9.64 2.73 8.07
C ILE A 105 -10.13 3.43 6.80
N LYS A 106 -9.57 4.59 6.47
CA LYS A 106 -9.94 5.35 5.27
C LYS A 106 -9.24 4.81 4.02
N LYS A 107 -9.91 4.94 2.88
CA LYS A 107 -9.36 4.52 1.59
C LYS A 107 -8.09 5.33 1.24
N PRO A 108 -7.01 4.69 0.77
CA PRO A 108 -5.85 5.40 0.23
C PRO A 108 -6.23 6.37 -0.88
N SER A 109 -5.67 7.57 -0.88
CA SER A 109 -5.99 8.59 -1.89
C SER A 109 -4.77 9.34 -2.40
N ILE A 110 -4.77 9.66 -3.70
CA ILE A 110 -3.72 10.49 -4.30
C ILE A 110 -3.77 11.92 -3.76
N LYS A 111 -4.95 12.44 -3.42
CA LYS A 111 -5.06 13.75 -2.78
C LYS A 111 -4.25 13.80 -1.48
N LYS A 112 -4.45 12.85 -0.56
CA LYS A 112 -3.67 12.79 0.68
C LYS A 112 -2.19 12.52 0.45
N ARG A 113 -1.83 11.73 -0.59
CA ARG A 113 -0.43 11.56 -0.99
C ARG A 113 0.24 12.89 -1.37
N MET A 114 -0.47 13.77 -2.08
CA MET A 114 0.06 15.08 -2.45
C MET A 114 0.12 16.01 -1.24
N GLN A 115 -0.95 16.04 -0.44
CA GLN A 115 -1.02 16.82 0.80
C GLN A 115 0.07 16.42 1.80
N SER A 116 0.49 15.15 1.82
CA SER A 116 1.54 14.69 2.72
C SER A 116 2.95 15.14 2.32
N LEU A 117 3.11 15.76 1.14
CA LEU A 117 4.39 16.26 0.62
C LEU A 117 4.44 17.77 0.48
N TYR A 118 3.43 18.34 -0.17
CA TYR A 118 3.46 19.69 -0.70
C TYR A 118 2.64 20.66 0.15
N VAL A 119 3.06 21.93 0.15
CA VAL A 119 2.22 23.05 0.59
C VAL A 119 1.31 23.42 -0.59
N ASP A 120 0.05 23.71 -0.30
CA ASP A 120 -0.96 24.02 -1.31
C ASP A 120 -1.93 25.10 -0.81
N ILE A 121 -2.74 25.62 -1.71
CA ILE A 121 -3.84 26.53 -1.39
C ILE A 121 -5.14 25.71 -1.43
N GLY A 122 -5.76 25.57 -0.26
CA GLY A 122 -7.03 24.89 -0.07
C GLY A 122 -8.23 25.73 -0.51
N GLU A 123 -9.42 25.21 -0.23
CA GLU A 123 -10.67 25.95 -0.42
C GLU A 123 -10.63 27.26 0.39
N ASN A 124 -11.22 28.31 -0.19
CA ASN A 124 -11.25 29.67 0.37
C ASN A 124 -9.86 30.27 0.63
N GLU A 125 -8.89 29.98 -0.24
CA GLU A 125 -7.52 30.53 -0.19
C GLU A 125 -6.76 30.18 1.11
N SER A 126 -7.17 29.09 1.77
CA SER A 126 -6.55 28.65 3.02
C SER A 126 -5.20 27.97 2.78
N LEU A 127 -4.19 28.28 3.60
CA LEU A 127 -2.89 27.62 3.53
C LEU A 127 -2.98 26.15 3.99
N GLN A 128 -2.71 25.22 3.07
CA GLN A 128 -2.56 23.80 3.39
C GLN A 128 -1.08 23.45 3.49
N THR A 129 -0.67 22.88 4.62
CA THR A 129 0.66 22.32 4.82
C THR A 129 0.53 20.84 5.14
N PRO A 130 1.57 20.03 4.92
CA PRO A 130 1.50 18.61 5.29
C PRO A 130 1.10 18.38 6.76
N ASN A 131 1.58 19.23 7.67
CA ASN A 131 1.31 19.11 9.11
C ASN A 131 -0.13 19.45 9.50
N ASN A 132 -0.87 20.24 8.71
CA ASN A 132 -2.27 20.58 9.01
C ASN A 132 -3.28 19.73 8.21
N THR A 133 -2.82 18.96 7.23
CA THR A 133 -3.67 18.10 6.39
C THR A 133 -3.56 16.62 6.72
N ILE A 134 -2.40 16.16 7.23
CA ILE A 134 -2.16 14.77 7.61
C ILE A 134 -1.89 14.71 9.11
N ASN A 135 -2.74 13.99 9.84
CA ASN A 135 -2.63 13.82 11.27
C ASN A 135 -2.03 12.44 11.65
N LYS A 136 -1.90 12.18 12.95
CA LYS A 136 -1.42 10.89 13.47
C LYS A 136 -2.27 9.72 12.97
N GLN A 137 -3.59 9.86 13.05
CA GLN A 137 -4.53 8.82 12.69
C GLN A 137 -4.38 8.42 11.22
N ASP A 138 -4.24 9.39 10.31
CA ASP A 138 -4.01 9.13 8.89
C ASP A 138 -2.77 8.25 8.66
N ALA A 139 -1.67 8.56 9.33
CA ALA A 139 -0.43 7.80 9.22
C ALA A 139 -0.57 6.38 9.81
N GLU A 140 -1.22 6.27 10.97
CA GLU A 140 -1.49 5.00 11.64
C GLU A 140 -2.37 4.07 10.79
N GLU A 141 -3.46 4.60 10.23
CA GLU A 141 -4.33 3.89 9.27
C GLU A 141 -3.54 3.37 8.07
N MET A 142 -2.68 4.21 7.48
CA MET A 142 -1.91 3.81 6.30
C MET A 142 -0.85 2.75 6.63
N ILE A 143 -0.14 2.87 7.75
CA ILE A 143 0.78 1.84 8.24
C ILE A 143 0.03 0.52 8.44
N HIS A 144 -1.16 0.58 9.05
CA HIS A 144 -1.99 -0.59 9.28
C HIS A 144 -2.38 -1.29 7.97
N ILE A 145 -2.84 -0.55 6.96
CA ILE A 145 -3.17 -1.12 5.64
C ILE A 145 -1.97 -1.85 5.04
N VAL A 146 -0.77 -1.27 5.08
CA VAL A 146 0.44 -1.92 4.54
C VAL A 146 0.79 -3.18 5.33
N MET A 147 0.69 -3.15 6.65
CA MET A 147 0.94 -4.31 7.50
C MET A 147 -0.02 -5.47 7.19
N VAL A 148 -1.30 -5.17 7.06
CA VAL A 148 -2.31 -6.17 6.68
C VAL A 148 -2.04 -6.70 5.26
N ALA A 149 -1.67 -5.83 4.31
CA ALA A 149 -1.31 -6.25 2.96
C ALA A 149 -0.16 -7.28 2.95
N LEU A 150 0.92 -6.99 3.69
CA LEU A 150 2.07 -7.89 3.84
C LEU A 150 1.66 -9.21 4.49
N GLN A 151 0.92 -9.14 5.61
CA GLN A 151 0.45 -10.33 6.32
C GLN A 151 -0.42 -11.21 5.43
N GLN A 152 -1.32 -10.62 4.64
CA GLN A 152 -2.17 -11.37 3.72
C GLN A 152 -1.37 -11.98 2.58
N ILE A 153 -0.35 -11.28 2.05
CA ILE A 153 0.54 -11.87 1.05
C ILE A 153 1.20 -13.12 1.59
N ILE A 154 1.88 -13.02 2.73
CA ILE A 154 2.51 -14.14 3.43
C ILE A 154 1.49 -15.26 3.67
N THR A 155 0.31 -14.90 4.17
CA THR A 155 -0.69 -15.89 4.56
C THR A 155 -1.21 -16.70 3.37
N ARG A 156 -1.50 -16.02 2.27
CA ARG A 156 -1.97 -16.68 1.05
C ARG A 156 -0.87 -17.54 0.44
N THR A 157 0.37 -17.05 0.38
CA THR A 157 1.44 -17.75 -0.33
C THR A 157 2.10 -18.86 0.49
N GLU A 158 2.35 -18.63 1.78
CA GLU A 158 3.12 -19.54 2.63
C GLU A 158 2.23 -20.53 3.39
N TYR A 159 1.10 -20.08 3.94
CA TYR A 159 0.21 -20.97 4.72
C TYR A 159 -0.82 -21.69 3.85
N TYR A 160 -1.41 -21.00 2.87
CA TYR A 160 -2.42 -21.61 1.99
C TYR A 160 -1.88 -22.14 0.65
N GLY A 161 -0.59 -21.93 0.37
CA GLY A 161 0.05 -22.41 -0.86
C GLY A 161 -0.49 -21.78 -2.14
N HIS A 162 -1.13 -20.61 -2.06
CA HIS A 162 -1.58 -19.89 -3.24
C HIS A 162 -0.38 -19.35 -4.04
N GLN A 163 -0.58 -19.22 -5.35
CA GLN A 163 0.39 -18.59 -6.23
C GLN A 163 0.52 -17.08 -5.96
N ILE A 164 1.73 -16.54 -6.07
CA ILE A 164 1.99 -15.09 -6.00
C ILE A 164 1.22 -14.33 -7.09
N GLY A 165 0.86 -13.08 -6.82
CA GLY A 165 0.11 -12.23 -7.73
C GLY A 165 -1.33 -11.97 -7.29
N THR A 166 -2.00 -11.09 -8.00
CA THR A 166 -3.33 -10.56 -7.61
C THR A 166 -4.42 -11.60 -7.60
N LYS A 167 -4.29 -12.69 -8.39
CA LYS A 167 -5.25 -13.80 -8.42
C LYS A 167 -5.44 -14.45 -7.04
N GLY A 168 -4.41 -14.45 -6.19
CA GLY A 168 -4.48 -14.98 -4.83
C GLY A 168 -5.40 -14.20 -3.87
N PHE A 169 -5.86 -13.01 -4.28
CA PHE A 169 -6.63 -12.06 -3.45
C PHE A 169 -7.97 -11.66 -4.07
N MET A 170 -8.34 -12.22 -5.23
CA MET A 170 -9.68 -12.02 -5.79
C MET A 170 -10.68 -12.84 -4.97
N LYS A 171 -11.64 -12.15 -4.33
CA LYS A 171 -12.79 -12.76 -3.62
C LYS A 171 -13.87 -13.14 -4.64
#